data_AF-M5VD41-F1
#
_entry.id   AF-M5VD41-F1
#
_cell.length_a   1.000
_cell.length_b   1.000
_cell.length_c   1.000
_cell.angle_alpha   90.00
_cell.angle_beta   90.00
_cell.angle_gamma   90.00
#
_symmetry.space_group_name_H-M   'P 1'
#
loop_
_entity.id
_entity.type
_entity.pdbx_description
1 polymer ?
#
loop_
_entity_poly.entity_id
_entity_poly.type
_entity_poly.pdbx_seq_one_letter_code
_entity_poly.pdbx_strand_id
1 'polypeptide(L)' 'MKKNLIKVYKKLKNGTEVELLADESQLEALAVHSDFRIPESKEVHSPKKKNQEEEVQT' A
#
# COMPACT_ATOMS: atom_id res chain seq x y z
N MET A 1 15.86 -18.60 -0.98
CA MET A 1 15.29 -17.51 -1.80
C MET A 1 14.88 -16.40 -0.86
N LYS A 2 15.34 -15.16 -1.06
CA LYS A 2 14.92 -14.02 -0.22
C LYS A 2 13.50 -13.66 -0.60
N LYS A 3 12.56 -13.81 0.34
CA LYS A 3 11.19 -13.35 0.17
C LYS A 3 11.17 -11.84 0.39
N ASN A 4 10.74 -11.08 -0.61
CA ASN A 4 10.51 -9.65 -0.47
C ASN A 4 9.20 -9.48 0.29
N LEU A 5 9.31 -9.21 1.59
CA LEU A 5 8.15 -8.95 2.44
C LEU A 5 7.78 -7.48 2.33
N ILE A 6 6.52 -7.22 1.96
CA ILE A 6 5.90 -5.91 1.92
C ILE A 6 5.22 -5.64 3.25
N LYS A 7 5.42 -4.42 3.78
CA LYS A 7 4.67 -3.94 4.94
C LYS A 7 3.25 -3.59 4.51
N VAL A 8 2.26 -4.12 5.20
CA VAL A 8 0.83 -3.81 5.01
C VAL A 8 0.22 -3.45 6.35
N TYR A 9 -0.81 -2.61 6.35
CA TYR A 9 -1.49 -2.18 7.57
C TYR A 9 -2.89 -2.79 7.61
N LYS A 10 -3.32 -3.26 8.79
CA LYS A 10 -4.68 -3.74 8.99
C LYS A 10 -5.36 -2.92 10.07
N LYS A 11 -6.55 -2.39 9.79
CA LYS A 11 -7.40 -1.72 10.75
C LYS A 11 -8.23 -2.75 11.52
N LEU A 12 -8.15 -2.68 12.84
CA LEU A 12 -8.92 -3.52 13.75
C LEU A 12 -10.24 -2.85 14.13
N LYS A 13 -11.18 -3.64 14.67
CA LYS A 13 -12.52 -3.16 15.05
C LYS A 13 -12.50 -2.07 16.14
N ASN A 14 -11.44 -2.01 16.93
CA ASN A 14 -11.22 -0.98 17.96
C ASN A 14 -10.61 0.32 17.38
N GLY A 15 -10.40 0.39 16.05
CA GLY A 15 -9.78 1.54 15.38
C GLY A 15 -8.25 1.53 15.37
N THR A 16 -7.60 0.58 16.06
CA THR A 16 -6.14 0.42 16.03
C THR A 16 -5.69 -0.12 14.68
N GLU A 17 -4.59 0.40 14.14
CA GLU A 17 -3.91 -0.15 12.97
C GLU A 17 -2.70 -0.98 13.40
N VAL A 18 -2.52 -2.15 12.77
CA VAL A 18 -1.38 -3.04 13.01
C VAL A 18 -0.55 -3.20 11.74
N GLU A 19 0.77 -3.19 11.87
CA GLU A 19 1.71 -3.47 10.77
C GLU A 19 1.90 -4.98 10.63
N LEU A 20 1.79 -5.49 9.41
CA LEU A 20 1.97 -6.88 9.04
C LEU A 20 2.96 -6.97 7.86
N LEU A 21 3.59 -8.13 7.72
CA LEU A 21 4.47 -8.43 6.60
C LEU A 21 3.79 -9.45 5.71
N ALA A 22 3.65 -9.13 4.42
CA ALA A 22 2.99 -9.95 3.42
C ALA A 22 3.87 -10.11 2.18
N ASP A 23 3.83 -11.28 1.55
CA ASP A 23 4.48 -11.53 0.27
C ASP A 23 3.65 -10.93 -0.90
N GLU A 24 4.27 -10.72 -2.07
CA GLU A 24 3.59 -10.20 -3.29
C GLU A 24 2.34 -11.00 -3.66
N SER A 25 2.39 -12.33 -3.56
CA SER A 25 1.26 -13.21 -3.85
C SER A 25 0.08 -13.02 -2.90
N GLN A 26 0.30 -12.44 -1.72
CA GLN A 26 -0.75 -12.17 -0.74
C GLN A 26 -1.38 -10.79 -0.96
N LEU A 27 -0.71 -9.86 -1.65
CA LEU A 27 -1.20 -8.49 -1.82
C LEU A 27 -2.54 -8.44 -2.56
N GLU A 28 -2.71 -9.24 -3.61
CA GLU A 28 -3.97 -9.29 -4.38
C GLU A 28 -5.14 -9.75 -3.49
N ALA A 29 -4.90 -10.76 -2.66
CA ALA A 29 -5.87 -11.25 -1.69
C ALA A 29 -6.14 -10.27 -0.53
N LEU A 30 -5.17 -9.42 -0.17
CA LEU A 30 -5.37 -8.39 0.86
C LEU A 30 -6.05 -7.13 0.31
N ALA A 31 -5.83 -6.80 -0.96
CA ALA A 31 -6.39 -5.61 -1.62
C ALA A 31 -7.92 -5.65 -1.74
N VAL A 32 -8.52 -6.86 -1.74
CA VAL A 32 -9.98 -7.02 -1.76
C VAL A 32 -10.65 -6.71 -0.42
N HIS A 33 -9.88 -6.61 0.66
CA HIS A 33 -10.39 -6.33 2.00
C HIS A 33 -10.20 -4.86 2.37
N SER A 34 -11.30 -4.14 2.61
CA SER A 34 -11.25 -2.72 3.01
C SER A 34 -10.59 -2.47 4.38
N ASP A 35 -10.44 -3.52 5.20
CA ASP A 35 -9.73 -3.46 6.47
C ASP A 35 -8.21 -3.40 6.30
N PHE A 36 -7.70 -3.72 5.11
CA PHE A 36 -6.28 -3.71 4.81
C PHE A 36 -5.92 -2.50 3.96
N ARG A 37 -4.81 -1.88 4.32
CA ARG A 37 -4.17 -0.80 3.60
C ARG A 37 -2.79 -1.26 3.18
N ILE A 38 -2.64 -1.50 1.89
CA ILE A 38 -1.35 -1.81 1.28
C ILE A 38 -0.72 -0.46 0.91
N PRO A 39 0.38 -0.04 1.57
CA PRO A 39 1.09 1.14 1.11
C PRO A 39 1.64 0.84 -0.29
N GLU A 40 1.41 1.75 -1.24
CA GLU A 40 2.15 1.75 -2.50
C GLU A 40 3.63 1.85 -2.14
N SER A 41 4.30 0.70 -2.14
CA SER A 41 5.73 0.63 -1.86
C SER A 41 6.42 1.40 -2.97
N LYS A 42 6.93 2.59 -2.66
CA LYS A 42 7.72 3.45 -3.55
C LYS A 42 9.08 2.83 -3.98
N GLU A 43 9.24 1.52 -3.89
CA GLU A 43 10.50 0.83 -4.19
C GLU A 43 10.42 -0.23 -5.30
N VAL A 44 9.33 -0.25 -6.07
CA VAL A 44 9.38 -0.88 -7.40
C VAL A 44 8.84 0.15 -8.40
N HIS A 45 9.77 0.78 -9.13
CA HIS A 45 9.59 1.79 -10.18
C HIS A 45 9.43 3.26 -9.74
N SER A 46 10.55 3.98 -9.72
CA SER A 46 10.55 5.39 -10.17
C SER A 46 10.05 5.45 -11.64
N PRO A 47 9.59 6.61 -12.15
CA PRO A 47 8.32 7.26 -11.86
C PRO A 47 7.52 7.47 -13.16
N LYS A 48 6.25 7.08 -13.25
CA LYS A 48 5.40 7.53 -14.36
C LYS A 48 4.05 8.04 -13.86
N LYS A 49 3.91 9.36 -14.02
CA LYS A 49 2.70 10.19 -14.01
C LYS A 49 2.13 10.58 -12.63
N LYS A 50 2.80 11.53 -12.01
CA LYS A 50 2.13 12.63 -11.31
C LYS A 50 1.59 13.61 -12.38
N ASN A 51 0.38 13.36 -12.89
CA ASN A 51 -0.42 14.37 -13.59
C ASN A 51 -1.72 14.57 -12.80
N GLN A 52 -1.60 15.04 -11.56
CA GLN A 52 -2.67 15.71 -10.84
C GLN A 52 -1.98 16.75 -9.96
N GLU A 53 -1.62 17.88 -10.58
CA GLU A 53 -1.38 19.12 -9.87
C GLU A 53 -2.30 20.15 -10.56
N GLU A 54 -3.56 20.10 -10.12
CA GLU A 54 -4.49 21.20 -10.20
C GLU A 54 -4.04 22.22 -9.15
N GLU A 55 -3.22 23.19 -9.54
CA GLU A 55 -3.07 24.44 -8.79
C GLU A 55 -3.05 25.61 -9.79
N VAL A 56 -4.25 26.18 -9.93
CA VAL A 56 -4.58 27.61 -9.98
C VAL A 56 -3.35 28.53 -10.09
N GLN A 57 -3.12 29.13 -11.25
CA GLN A 57 -2.40 30.41 -11.34
C GLN A 57 -3.29 31.46 -11.98
N THR A 58 -3.38 32.56 -11.24
CA THR A 58 -4.04 33.83 -11.52
C THR A 58 -3.28 34.62 -12.57
#